data_AF-A0A730AXH1-F1
#
_entry.id   AF-A0A730AXH1-F1
#
_cell.length_a   1.000
_cell.length_b   1.000
_cell.length_c   1.000
_cell.angle_alpha   90.00
_cell.angle_beta   90.00
_cell.angle_gamma   90.00
#
_symmetry.space_group_name_H-M   'P 1'
#
loop_
_entity.id
_entity.type
_entity.pdbx_description
1 polymer ?
#
loop_
_entity_poly.entity_id
_entity_poly.type
_entity_poly.pdbx_seq_one_letter_code
_entity_poly.pdbx_strand_id
1 'polypeptide(L)'
;MEHLKYRPDIDGLRAIAVLSVVIFHYFPSLLPGGFVGVDIFFVISGYLITSIILKSASNKSFSYLDFYKRRVLRIFPALSIVLVSCLIVGWIYLFQDDYKLLGKHVFSGSFFISNFTLWSESGYFDSKSYLKPLLHLWSLGIEEQFYIIWPVVILLCFRSKNHNRNIVLSCA
;
A
#
# COMPACT_ATOMS: atom_id res chain seq x y z
N MET A 1 6.30 -17.21 -12.65
CA MET A 1 7.24 -16.32 -11.95
C MET A 1 8.00 -17.13 -10.93
N GLU A 2 9.33 -17.05 -10.92
CA GLU A 2 10.12 -17.65 -9.86
C GLU A 2 9.68 -17.06 -8.51
N HIS A 3 9.19 -17.88 -7.60
CA HIS A 3 8.85 -17.43 -6.26
C HIS A 3 10.15 -17.06 -5.54
N LEU A 4 10.28 -15.80 -5.13
CA LEU A 4 11.30 -15.45 -4.15
C LEU A 4 11.07 -16.31 -2.91
N LYS A 5 12.16 -16.89 -2.38
CA LYS A 5 12.12 -17.66 -1.14
C LYS A 5 11.41 -16.81 -0.09
N TYR A 6 10.40 -17.37 0.55
CA TYR A 6 9.64 -16.69 1.59
C TYR A 6 10.60 -16.21 2.70
N ARG A 7 10.45 -14.95 3.10
CA ARG A 7 11.31 -14.26 4.08
C ARG A 7 10.48 -13.86 5.30
N PRO A 8 10.28 -14.78 6.26
CA PRO A 8 9.44 -14.51 7.44
C PRO A 8 10.00 -13.38 8.31
N ASP A 9 11.32 -13.18 8.30
CA ASP A 9 12.01 -12.08 8.95
C ASP A 9 11.55 -10.70 8.45
N ILE A 10 11.39 -10.57 7.13
CA ILE A 10 10.94 -9.32 6.50
C ILE A 10 9.46 -9.04 6.81
N ASP A 11 8.63 -10.07 6.80
CA ASP A 11 7.22 -9.93 7.20
C ASP A 11 7.09 -9.59 8.70
N GLY A 12 7.94 -10.16 9.55
CA GLY A 12 8.02 -9.81 10.98
C GLY A 12 8.37 -8.33 11.20
N LEU A 13 9.34 -7.80 10.45
CA LEU A 13 9.68 -6.37 10.50
C LEU A 13 8.52 -5.48 10.06
N ARG A 14 7.77 -5.89 9.03
CA ARG A 14 6.55 -5.16 8.60
C ARG A 14 5.48 -5.19 9.69
N ALA A 15 5.31 -6.33 10.37
CA ALA A 15 4.37 -6.45 11.49
C ALA A 15 4.75 -5.52 12.66
N ILE A 16 6.03 -5.46 13.03
CA ILE A 16 6.53 -4.53 14.07
C ILE A 16 6.27 -3.07 13.67
N ALA A 17 6.50 -2.73 12.40
CA ALA A 17 6.25 -1.39 11.88
C ALA A 17 4.77 -1.01 12.00
N VAL A 18 3.86 -1.89 11.60
CA VAL A 18 2.40 -1.69 11.74
C VAL A 18 1.98 -1.60 13.21
N LEU A 19 2.49 -2.48 14.07
CA LEU A 19 2.18 -2.45 15.51
C LEU A 19 2.60 -1.12 16.15
N SER A 20 3.76 -0.60 15.76
CA SER A 20 4.24 0.70 16.23
C SER A 20 3.27 1.83 15.86
N VAL A 21 2.71 1.80 14.65
CA VAL A 21 1.69 2.76 14.21
C VAL A 21 0.39 2.59 15.00
N VAL A 22 -0.07 1.36 15.22
CA VAL A 22 -1.28 1.08 16.01
C VAL A 22 -1.12 1.58 17.44
N ILE A 23 0.01 1.29 18.09
CA ILE A 23 0.29 1.75 19.45
C ILE A 23 0.31 3.28 19.51
N PHE A 24 0.94 3.95 18.54
CA PHE A 24 0.96 5.41 18.50
C PHE A 24 -0.44 6.04 18.43
N HIS A 25 -1.39 5.41 17.73
CA HIS A 25 -2.75 5.96 17.62
C HIS A 25 -3.61 5.72 18.87
N TYR A 26 -3.45 4.58 19.54
CA TYR A 26 -4.26 4.22 20.73
C TYR A 26 -3.62 4.64 22.05
N PHE A 27 -2.28 4.63 22.12
CA PHE A 27 -1.48 4.93 23.31
C PHE A 27 -0.30 5.85 22.93
N PRO A 28 -0.56 7.10 22.51
CA PRO A 28 0.47 8.00 21.98
C PRO A 28 1.60 8.29 22.98
N SER A 29 1.32 8.26 24.29
CA SER A 29 2.34 8.44 25.33
C SER A 29 3.29 7.25 25.48
N LEU A 30 2.88 6.03 25.09
CA LEU A 30 3.68 4.82 25.19
C LEU A 30 4.75 4.76 24.10
N LEU A 31 4.42 5.23 22.90
CA LEU A 31 5.36 5.25 21.77
C LEU A 31 5.18 6.52 20.92
N PRO A 32 5.63 7.70 21.38
CA PRO A 32 5.43 8.98 20.67
C PRO A 32 6.00 9.02 19.25
N GLY A 33 7.00 8.19 18.94
CA GLY A 33 7.61 8.05 17.62
C GLY A 33 7.03 6.93 16.75
N GLY A 34 5.95 6.27 17.17
CA GLY A 34 5.45 5.07 16.48
C GLY A 34 4.92 5.33 15.07
N PHE A 35 4.62 6.59 14.71
CA PHE A 35 4.27 6.99 13.34
C PHE A 35 5.38 6.70 12.31
N VAL A 36 6.66 6.65 12.73
CA VAL A 36 7.80 6.27 11.88
C VAL A 36 7.65 4.84 11.32
N GLY A 37 6.81 4.01 11.96
CA GLY A 37 6.44 2.70 11.45
C GLY A 37 5.84 2.74 10.03
N VAL A 38 5.17 3.83 9.64
CA VAL A 38 4.65 4.00 8.26
C VAL A 38 5.81 4.04 7.26
N ASP A 39 6.84 4.83 7.53
CA ASP A 39 8.00 4.99 6.65
C ASP A 39 8.78 3.68 6.54
N ILE A 40 9.01 3.01 7.67
CA ILE A 40 9.68 1.70 7.73
C ILE A 40 8.91 0.68 6.89
N PHE A 41 7.58 0.62 7.05
CA PHE A 41 6.74 -0.29 6.29
C PHE A 41 6.85 -0.04 4.78
N PHE A 42 6.80 1.22 4.33
CA PHE A 42 6.93 1.55 2.92
C PHE A 42 8.31 1.23 2.36
N VAL A 43 9.39 1.50 3.09
CA VAL A 43 10.75 1.16 2.66
C VAL A 43 10.89 -0.34 2.46
N ILE A 44 10.41 -1.15 3.41
CA ILE A 44 10.48 -2.62 3.31
C ILE A 44 9.61 -3.13 2.14
N SER A 45 8.39 -2.62 1.99
CA SER A 45 7.50 -2.94 0.88
C SER A 45 8.13 -2.59 -0.47
N GLY A 46 8.77 -1.43 -0.57
CA GLY A 46 9.51 -0.98 -1.75
C GLY A 46 10.66 -1.91 -2.09
N TYR A 47 11.49 -2.27 -1.11
CA TYR A 47 12.59 -3.23 -1.28
C TYR A 47 12.09 -4.60 -1.81
N LEU A 48 11.03 -5.14 -1.21
CA LEU A 48 10.49 -6.45 -1.57
C LEU A 48 9.97 -6.46 -3.00
N ILE A 49 9.15 -5.47 -3.37
CA ILE A 49 8.54 -5.40 -4.70
C ILE A 49 9.58 -5.10 -5.77
N THR A 50 10.54 -4.22 -5.49
CA THR A 50 11.68 -3.99 -6.38
C THR A 50 12.44 -5.30 -6.65
N SER A 51 12.74 -6.06 -5.60
CA SER A 51 13.45 -7.34 -5.71
C SER A 51 12.67 -8.37 -6.54
N ILE A 52 11.35 -8.46 -6.34
CA ILE A 52 10.45 -9.33 -7.13
C ILE A 52 10.49 -8.95 -8.61
N ILE A 53 10.35 -7.65 -8.92
CA ILE A 53 10.28 -7.15 -10.29
C ILE A 53 11.63 -7.38 -10.98
N LEU A 54 12.75 -6.99 -10.36
CA LEU A 54 14.09 -7.13 -10.94
C LEU A 54 14.44 -8.60 -11.21
N LYS A 55 14.19 -9.51 -10.25
CA LYS A 55 14.45 -10.95 -10.43
C LYS A 55 13.58 -11.54 -11.54
N SER A 56 12.31 -11.14 -11.60
CA SER A 56 11.41 -11.64 -12.65
C SER A 56 11.77 -11.07 -14.03
N ALA A 57 12.20 -9.81 -14.09
CA ALA A 57 12.61 -9.13 -15.31
C ALA A 57 13.93 -9.67 -15.86
N SER A 58 14.93 -9.95 -15.01
CA SER A 58 16.18 -10.59 -15.44
C SER A 58 15.93 -11.96 -16.07
N ASN A 59 14.93 -12.68 -15.56
CA ASN A 59 14.55 -14.00 -16.03
C ASN A 59 13.51 -13.96 -17.16
N LYS A 60 13.22 -12.77 -17.73
CA LYS A 60 12.20 -12.55 -18.79
C LYS A 60 10.83 -13.16 -18.48
N SER A 61 10.48 -13.27 -17.20
CA SER A 61 9.27 -13.97 -16.72
C SER A 61 8.29 -13.05 -15.98
N PHE A 62 8.53 -11.74 -16.01
CA PHE A 62 7.65 -10.76 -15.38
C PHE A 62 6.36 -10.61 -16.19
N SER A 63 5.23 -10.84 -15.51
CA SER A 63 3.87 -10.67 -16.01
C SER A 63 3.12 -9.70 -15.10
N TYR A 64 2.70 -8.56 -15.65
CA TYR A 64 1.99 -7.55 -14.89
C TYR A 64 0.64 -8.07 -14.36
N LEU A 65 -0.05 -8.88 -15.16
CA LEU A 65 -1.32 -9.49 -14.78
C LEU A 65 -1.16 -10.45 -13.59
N ASP A 66 -0.16 -11.32 -13.60
CA ASP A 66 0.06 -12.26 -12.50
C ASP A 66 0.50 -11.56 -11.22
N PHE A 67 1.27 -10.47 -11.35
CA PHE A 67 1.65 -9.62 -10.23
C PHE A 67 0.41 -9.04 -9.54
N TYR A 68 -0.52 -8.45 -10.31
CA TYR A 68 -1.75 -7.86 -9.77
C TYR A 68 -2.73 -8.91 -9.27
N LYS A 69 -2.89 -10.03 -9.98
CA LYS A 69 -3.80 -11.11 -9.56
C LYS A 69 -3.50 -11.58 -8.14
N ARG A 70 -2.23 -11.84 -7.82
CA ARG A 70 -1.84 -12.29 -6.47
C ARG A 70 -2.10 -11.24 -5.40
N ARG A 71 -1.91 -9.97 -5.75
CA ARG A 71 -2.14 -8.83 -4.86
C ARG A 71 -3.61 -8.63 -4.55
N VAL A 72 -4.46 -8.66 -5.59
CA VAL A 72 -5.91 -8.60 -5.44
C VAL A 72 -6.42 -9.75 -4.57
N LEU A 73 -6.01 -10.99 -4.85
CA LEU A 73 -6.40 -12.16 -4.06
C LEU A 73 -5.91 -12.12 -2.61
N ARG A 74 -4.87 -11.33 -2.30
CA ARG A 74 -4.34 -11.16 -0.94
C ARG A 74 -5.03 -10.03 -0.17
N ILE A 75 -5.32 -8.91 -0.84
CA ILE A 75 -5.76 -7.66 -0.18
C ILE A 75 -7.29 -7.53 -0.18
N PHE A 76 -7.95 -7.80 -1.31
CA PHE A 76 -9.39 -7.58 -1.43
C PHE A 76 -10.23 -8.36 -0.43
N PRO A 77 -9.95 -9.64 -0.10
CA PRO A 77 -10.78 -10.36 0.86
C PRO A 77 -10.84 -9.67 2.23
N ALA A 78 -9.69 -9.26 2.77
CA ALA A 78 -9.62 -8.55 4.04
C ALA A 78 -10.23 -7.15 3.96
N LEU A 79 -9.95 -6.41 2.87
CA LEU A 79 -10.51 -5.08 2.64
C LEU A 79 -12.05 -5.12 2.56
N SER A 80 -12.61 -6.05 1.81
CA SER A 80 -14.06 -6.21 1.67
C SER A 80 -14.75 -6.48 3.01
N ILE A 81 -14.14 -7.31 3.86
CA ILE A 81 -14.66 -7.56 5.21
C ILE A 81 -14.70 -6.24 6.00
N VAL A 82 -13.59 -5.49 6.03
CA VAL A 82 -13.52 -4.20 6.74
C VAL A 82 -14.57 -3.22 6.22
N LEU A 83 -14.68 -3.04 4.90
CA LEU A 83 -15.61 -2.10 4.30
C LEU A 83 -17.08 -2.47 4.57
N VAL A 84 -17.44 -3.73 4.41
CA VAL A 84 -18.81 -4.23 4.68
C VAL A 84 -19.12 -4.12 6.17
N SER A 85 -18.20 -4.51 7.05
CA SER A 85 -18.37 -4.35 8.49
C SER A 85 -18.57 -2.89 8.89
N CYS A 86 -17.79 -1.96 8.33
CA CYS A 86 -17.98 -0.53 8.57
C CYS A 86 -19.33 -0.04 8.08
N LEU A 87 -19.82 -0.49 6.92
CA LEU A 87 -21.15 -0.13 6.43
C LEU A 87 -22.27 -0.67 7.35
N ILE A 88 -22.18 -1.94 7.77
CA ILE A 88 -23.18 -2.54 8.67
C ILE A 88 -23.21 -1.81 10.01
N VAL A 89 -22.05 -1.61 10.63
CA VAL A 89 -21.95 -0.89 11.92
C VAL A 89 -22.37 0.57 11.74
N GLY A 90 -21.93 1.22 10.67
CA GLY A 90 -22.28 2.60 10.35
C GLY A 90 -23.79 2.79 10.21
N TRP A 91 -24.49 1.86 9.56
CA TRP A 91 -25.94 1.91 9.40
C TRP A 91 -26.69 1.86 10.74
N ILE A 92 -26.15 1.12 11.72
CA ILE A 92 -26.77 0.95 13.04
C ILE A 92 -26.51 2.16 13.94
N TYR A 93 -25.31 2.77 13.87
CA TYR A 93 -24.84 3.71 14.88
C TYR A 93 -24.63 5.16 14.40
N LEU A 94 -24.53 5.42 13.09
CA LEU A 94 -24.25 6.77 12.58
C LEU A 94 -25.51 7.52 12.16
N PHE A 95 -25.48 8.85 12.32
CA PHE A 95 -26.49 9.72 11.73
C PHE A 95 -26.36 9.76 10.20
N GLN A 96 -27.41 10.23 9.52
CA GLN A 96 -27.52 10.24 8.06
C GLN A 96 -26.32 10.92 7.37
N ASP A 97 -25.86 12.06 7.88
CA ASP A 97 -24.74 12.80 7.28
C ASP A 97 -23.39 12.07 7.47
N ASP A 98 -23.15 11.50 8.65
CA ASP A 98 -21.94 10.71 8.94
C ASP A 98 -21.92 9.41 8.13
N TYR A 99 -23.07 8.75 7.95
CA TYR A 99 -23.20 7.56 7.12
C TYR A 99 -22.95 7.87 5.64
N LYS A 100 -23.40 9.03 5.15
CA LYS A 100 -23.10 9.52 3.80
C LYS A 100 -21.60 9.77 3.62
N LEU A 101 -20.95 10.37 4.62
CA LEU A 101 -19.49 10.57 4.62
C LEU A 101 -18.74 9.23 4.62
N LEU A 102 -19.18 8.28 5.45
CA LEU A 102 -18.65 6.91 5.45
C LEU A 102 -18.77 6.27 4.08
N GLY A 103 -19.91 6.43 3.38
CA GLY A 103 -20.08 5.96 2.01
C GLY A 103 -19.05 6.52 1.04
N LYS A 104 -18.70 7.81 1.15
CA LYS A 104 -17.62 8.45 0.38
C LYS A 104 -16.27 7.81 0.69
N HIS A 105 -15.99 7.54 1.96
CA HIS A 105 -14.74 6.90 2.39
C HIS A 105 -14.64 5.45 1.91
N VAL A 106 -15.74 4.68 2.00
CA VAL A 106 -15.83 3.31 1.48
C VAL A 106 -15.58 3.29 -0.02
N PHE A 107 -16.23 4.18 -0.77
CA PHE A 107 -16.04 4.30 -2.21
C PHE A 107 -14.57 4.57 -2.53
N SER A 108 -13.99 5.64 -1.97
CA SER A 108 -12.60 6.00 -2.25
C SER A 108 -11.59 4.93 -1.78
N GLY A 109 -11.86 4.25 -0.65
CA GLY A 109 -11.06 3.15 -0.14
C GLY A 109 -11.08 1.92 -1.04
N SER A 110 -12.24 1.58 -1.61
CA SER A 110 -12.42 0.45 -2.53
C SER A 110 -11.60 0.60 -3.81
N PHE A 111 -11.37 1.84 -4.23
CA PHE A 111 -10.60 2.20 -5.43
C PHE A 111 -9.16 2.63 -5.11
N PHE A 112 -8.70 2.52 -3.87
CA PHE A 112 -7.34 2.93 -3.47
C PHE A 112 -7.02 4.41 -3.75
N ILE A 113 -8.02 5.28 -3.65
CA ILE A 113 -7.93 6.74 -3.85
C ILE A 113 -8.31 7.56 -2.60
N SER A 114 -8.39 6.89 -1.45
CA SER A 114 -8.71 7.49 -0.14
C SER A 114 -7.78 8.65 0.22
N ASN A 115 -6.50 8.60 -0.17
CA ASN A 115 -5.54 9.69 0.04
C ASN A 115 -6.00 11.02 -0.60
N PHE A 116 -6.62 10.98 -1.79
CA PHE A 116 -7.13 12.19 -2.45
C PHE A 116 -8.39 12.72 -1.77
N THR A 117 -9.31 11.83 -1.38
CA THR A 117 -10.51 12.21 -0.62
C THR A 117 -10.12 12.88 0.70
N LEU A 118 -9.21 12.26 1.45
CA LEU A 118 -8.80 12.71 2.77
C LEU A 118 -7.94 13.96 2.71
N TRP A 119 -7.16 14.17 1.64
CA TRP A 119 -6.42 15.42 1.40
C TRP A 119 -7.33 16.65 1.47
N SER A 120 -8.57 16.53 1.01
CA SER A 120 -9.55 17.62 1.01
C SER A 120 -10.32 17.80 2.33
N GLU A 121 -10.16 16.90 3.32
CA GLU A 121 -11.09 16.76 4.46
C GLU A 121 -10.47 17.02 5.85
N SER A 122 -9.40 17.81 5.95
CA SER A 122 -8.57 18.06 7.15
C SER A 122 -7.55 16.96 7.50
N GLY A 123 -6.43 17.39 8.10
CA GLY A 123 -5.18 16.62 8.20
C GLY A 123 -5.25 15.36 9.07
N TYR A 124 -4.38 14.38 8.78
CA TYR A 124 -4.30 13.07 9.45
C TYR A 124 -4.17 13.14 10.99
N PHE A 125 -3.56 14.22 11.51
CA PHE A 125 -3.35 14.46 12.95
C PHE A 125 -4.36 15.42 13.58
N ASP A 126 -5.43 15.78 12.87
CA ASP A 126 -6.47 16.64 13.41
C ASP A 126 -7.27 15.88 14.48
N SER A 127 -7.77 16.61 15.48
CA SER A 127 -8.69 16.09 16.49
C SER A 127 -9.87 15.36 15.88
N LYS A 128 -10.39 15.73 14.70
CA LYS A 128 -11.51 15.03 14.05
C LYS A 128 -11.14 13.70 13.36
N SER A 129 -9.87 13.29 13.39
CA SER A 129 -9.38 12.06 12.76
C SER A 129 -9.95 10.78 13.36
N TYR A 130 -10.24 10.76 14.67
CA TYR A 130 -10.82 9.59 15.35
C TYR A 130 -12.23 9.24 14.88
N LEU A 131 -12.93 10.18 14.22
CA LEU A 131 -14.28 9.99 13.67
C LEU A 131 -14.27 9.36 12.27
N LYS A 132 -13.10 9.03 11.71
CA LYS A 132 -12.97 8.50 10.35
C LYS A 132 -12.48 7.04 10.41
N PRO A 133 -13.38 6.03 10.51
CA PRO A 133 -12.98 4.62 10.68
C PRO A 133 -12.04 4.09 9.59
N LEU A 134 -12.15 4.66 8.40
CA LEU A 134 -11.37 4.26 7.21
C LEU A 134 -10.19 5.17 6.92
N LEU A 135 -9.81 6.05 7.86
CA LEU A 135 -8.71 7.01 7.69
C LEU A 135 -7.44 6.32 7.20
N HIS A 136 -7.06 5.20 7.83
CA HIS A 136 -5.82 4.48 7.54
C HIS A 136 -5.74 3.89 6.11
N LEU A 137 -6.85 3.84 5.36
CA LEU A 137 -6.81 3.37 3.98
C LEU A 137 -5.99 4.28 3.05
N TRP A 138 -5.63 5.51 3.47
CA TRP A 138 -4.77 6.39 2.67
C TRP A 138 -3.41 5.74 2.36
N SER A 139 -2.81 5.04 3.34
CA SER A 139 -1.49 4.44 3.18
C SER A 139 -1.54 3.22 2.25
N LEU A 140 -2.62 2.44 2.34
CA LEU A 140 -2.91 1.36 1.40
C LEU A 140 -3.13 1.89 -0.02
N GLY A 141 -3.80 3.05 -0.16
CA GLY A 141 -3.97 3.74 -1.43
C GLY A 141 -2.63 4.12 -2.08
N ILE A 142 -1.75 4.77 -1.32
CA ILE A 142 -0.40 5.12 -1.76
C ILE A 142 0.43 3.88 -2.12
N GLU A 143 0.32 2.83 -1.31
CA GLU A 143 0.99 1.54 -1.55
C GLU A 143 0.57 0.93 -2.90
N GLU A 144 -0.73 0.84 -3.18
CA GLU A 144 -1.24 0.30 -4.46
C GLU A 144 -0.88 1.20 -5.66
N GLN A 145 -0.95 2.52 -5.52
CA GLN A 145 -0.49 3.47 -6.55
C GLN A 145 1.00 3.29 -6.87
N PHE A 146 1.83 3.14 -5.84
CA PHE A 146 3.26 2.84 -6.02
C PHE A 146 3.45 1.53 -6.78
N TYR A 147 2.66 0.50 -6.50
CA TYR A 147 2.76 -0.78 -7.22
C TYR A 147 2.28 -0.72 -8.66
N ILE A 148 1.47 0.28 -9.04
CA ILE A 148 1.07 0.48 -10.44
C ILE A 148 2.25 1.08 -11.20
N ILE A 149 2.81 2.14 -10.63
CA ILE A 149 3.81 2.98 -11.29
C ILE A 149 5.19 2.30 -11.29
N TRP A 150 5.59 1.70 -10.17
CA TRP A 150 6.96 1.25 -9.95
C TRP A 150 7.45 0.14 -10.90
N PRO A 151 6.66 -0.91 -11.22
CA PRO A 151 7.07 -1.90 -12.22
C PRO A 151 7.31 -1.27 -13.59
N VAL A 152 6.50 -0.28 -13.99
CA VAL A 152 6.69 0.42 -15.27
C VAL A 152 8.01 1.18 -15.26
N VAL A 153 8.29 1.93 -14.19
CA VAL A 153 9.56 2.66 -14.01
C VAL A 153 10.75 1.72 -14.10
N ILE A 154 10.75 0.61 -13.34
CA ILE A 154 11.85 -0.37 -13.37
C ILE A 154 12.04 -0.96 -14.77
N LEU A 155 10.97 -1.39 -15.42
CA LEU A 155 11.07 -2.04 -16.73
C LEU A 155 11.60 -1.08 -17.81
N LEU A 156 11.21 0.20 -17.77
CA LEU A 156 11.75 1.22 -18.66
C LEU A 156 13.26 1.44 -18.42
N CYS A 157 13.67 1.55 -17.15
CA CYS A 157 15.10 1.67 -16.79
C CYS A 157 15.91 0.42 -17.20
N PHE A 158 15.33 -0.77 -17.08
CA PHE A 158 15.99 -2.04 -17.43
C PHE A 158 16.19 -2.17 -18.96
N ARG A 159 15.22 -1.72 -19.77
CA ARG A 159 15.34 -1.71 -21.25
C ARG A 159 16.41 -0.73 -21.74
N SER A 160 16.53 0.44 -21.11
CA SER A 160 17.54 1.44 -21.46
C SER A 160 18.98 0.93 -21.27
N LYS A 161 19.26 0.18 -20.19
CA LYS A 161 20.58 -0.41 -19.95
C LYS A 161 20.96 -1.51 -20.95
N ASN A 162 20.00 -2.31 -21.43
CA ASN A 162 20.27 -3.31 -22.46
C ASN A 162 20.50 -2.68 -23.85
N HIS A 163 19.92 -1.52 -24.13
CA HIS A 163 20.21 -0.76 -25.35
C HIS A 163 21.62 -0.16 -25.34
N ASN A 164 22.06 0.41 -24.20
CA ASN A 164 23.40 0.98 -24.07
C ASN A 164 24.54 -0.06 -24.03
N ARG A 165 24.26 -1.32 -23.65
CA ARG A 165 25.26 -2.40 -23.78
C ARG A 165 25.49 -2.85 -25.23
N ASN A 166 24.51 -2.65 -26.11
CA ASN A 166 24.65 -2.97 -27.53
C ASN A 166 25.35 -1.86 -28.35
N ILE A 167 25.36 -0.61 -27.86
CA ILE A 167 26.09 0.48 -28.54
C ILE A 167 27.59 0.45 -28.19
N VAL A 168 27.96 0.01 -26.98
CA VAL A 168 29.38 -0.03 -26.57
C VAL A 168 30.15 -1.24 -27.15
N LEU A 169 29.47 -2.29 -27.60
CA LEU A 169 30.10 -3.47 -28.22
C LEU A 169 30.09 -3.45 -29.77
N SER A 170 29.58 -2.39 -30.40
CA SER A 170 29.59 -2.25 -31.86
C SER A 170 30.65 -1.28 -32.38
N CYS A 171 31.53 -0.78 -31.49
CA CYS A 171 32.66 0.09 -31.82
C CYS A 171 34.01 -0.38 -31.23
N ALA A 172 34.14 -1.68 -30.93
CA ALA A 172 35.41 -2.31 -30.54
C ALA A 172 35.75 -3.46 -31.49
#